data_AF-A0A7W6DAI4-F1
#
_entry.id   AF-A0A7W6DAI4-F1
#
_cell.length_a   1.000
_cell.length_b   1.000
_cell.length_c   1.000
_cell.angle_alpha   90.00
_cell.angle_beta   90.00
_cell.angle_gamma   90.00
#
_symmetry.space_group_name_H-M   'P 1'
#
loop_
_entity.id
_entity.type
_entity.pdbx_description
1 polymer ?
#
loop_
_entity_poly.entity_id
_entity_poly.type
_entity_poly.pdbx_seq_one_letter_code
_entity_poly.pdbx_strand_id
1 'polypeptide(L)'
;MRKLLKGQGVAPRVMVTDKLRSYDTAKAVLMPGVEHRAHKGLNNRAENSHLPLRRRERRMMRFKSARQCQRFVSIHGQIANLFHLHRKHLTAADHRQRRADAVIIWRKIAISIAA
;
A
#
# COMPACT_ATOMS: atom_id res chain seq x y z
N MET A 1 -8.79 5.29 11.05
CA MET A 1 -9.51 6.03 9.99
C MET A 1 -9.28 7.54 10.00
N ARG A 2 -9.31 8.25 11.14
CA ARG A 2 -9.08 9.71 11.22
C ARG A 2 -7.83 10.21 10.47
N LYS A 3 -6.67 9.55 10.66
CA LYS A 3 -5.42 9.88 9.95
C LYS A 3 -5.53 9.71 8.43
N LEU A 4 -6.20 8.64 7.98
CA LEU A 4 -6.41 8.37 6.56
C LEU A 4 -7.28 9.47 5.93
N LEU A 5 -8.40 9.82 6.56
CA LEU A 5 -9.29 10.87 6.08
C LEU A 5 -8.59 12.23 6.02
N LYS A 6 -7.82 12.58 7.06
CA LYS A 6 -7.00 13.80 7.06
C LYS A 6 -5.97 13.80 5.92
N GLY A 7 -5.33 12.66 5.67
CA GLY A 7 -4.31 12.53 4.63
C GLY A 7 -4.87 12.55 3.20
N GLN A 8 -6.09 12.05 2.99
CA GLN A 8 -6.76 12.09 1.69
C GLN A 8 -7.44 13.44 1.42
N GLY A 9 -7.81 14.18 2.48
CA GLY A 9 -8.43 15.51 2.38
C GLY A 9 -9.85 15.51 1.80
N VAL A 10 -10.38 14.35 1.42
CA VAL A 10 -11.69 14.20 0.75
C VAL A 10 -12.49 13.12 1.47
N ALA A 11 -13.78 13.40 1.68
CA ALA A 11 -14.71 12.41 2.22
C ALA A 11 -15.02 11.34 1.15
N PRO A 12 -14.89 10.04 1.47
CA PRO A 12 -15.18 8.99 0.50
C PRO A 12 -16.68 8.94 0.19
N ARG A 13 -17.03 8.63 -1.07
CA ARG A 13 -18.43 8.41 -1.46
C ARG A 13 -19.04 7.16 -0.81
N VAL A 14 -18.25 6.09 -0.75
CA VAL A 14 -18.65 4.78 -0.20
C VAL A 14 -17.47 4.22 0.58
N MET A 15 -17.74 3.71 1.77
CA MET A 15 -16.79 2.93 2.56
C MET A 15 -16.98 1.44 2.26
N VAL A 16 -15.89 0.72 2.01
CA VAL A 16 -15.90 -0.72 1.77
C VAL A 16 -14.93 -1.39 2.73
N THR A 17 -15.44 -2.21 3.64
CA THR A 17 -14.62 -2.97 4.61
C THR A 17 -15.12 -4.42 4.72
N ASP A 18 -14.50 -5.19 5.62
CA ASP A 18 -15.07 -6.46 6.04
C ASP A 18 -16.32 -6.24 6.94
N LYS A 19 -16.90 -7.33 7.43
CA LYS A 19 -18.16 -7.33 8.21
C LYS A 19 -17.93 -7.15 9.73
N LEU A 20 -16.77 -6.69 10.18
CA LEU A 20 -16.52 -6.47 11.60
C LEU A 20 -17.30 -5.26 12.12
N ARG A 21 -18.01 -5.43 13.25
CA ARG A 21 -18.82 -4.37 13.89
C ARG A 21 -18.04 -3.11 14.24
N SER A 22 -16.74 -3.23 14.48
CA SER A 22 -15.86 -2.09 14.76
C SER A 22 -15.87 -1.03 13.65
N TYR A 23 -16.08 -1.44 12.38
CA TYR A 23 -16.18 -0.51 11.27
C TYR A 23 -17.48 0.29 11.27
N ASP A 24 -18.62 -0.32 11.60
CA ASP A 24 -19.90 0.38 11.71
C ASP A 24 -19.87 1.44 12.81
N THR A 25 -19.32 1.08 13.97
CA THR A 25 -19.13 2.03 15.07
C THR A 25 -18.19 3.17 14.67
N ALA A 26 -17.06 2.86 14.05
CA ALA A 26 -16.12 3.88 13.61
C ALA A 26 -16.70 4.79 12.50
N LYS A 27 -17.50 4.24 11.60
CA LYS A 27 -18.22 4.95 10.53
C LYS A 27 -19.22 5.93 11.12
N ALA A 28 -20.03 5.50 12.09
CA ALA A 28 -21.02 6.35 12.75
C ALA A 28 -20.39 7.60 13.38
N VAL A 29 -19.21 7.44 13.99
CA VAL A 29 -18.48 8.54 14.64
C VAL A 29 -17.74 9.44 13.64
N LEU A 30 -17.11 8.86 12.61
CA LEU A 30 -16.17 9.60 11.75
C LEU A 30 -16.79 10.09 10.44
N MET A 31 -17.84 9.45 9.93
CA MET A 31 -18.43 9.73 8.62
C MET A 31 -19.92 9.32 8.57
N PRO A 32 -20.80 9.94 9.39
CA PRO A 32 -22.17 9.47 9.60
C PRO A 32 -23.01 9.36 8.32
N GLY A 33 -22.73 10.15 7.28
CA GLY A 33 -23.45 10.14 6.00
C GLY A 33 -22.89 9.24 4.89
N VAL A 34 -21.77 8.56 5.10
CA VAL A 34 -21.14 7.74 4.04
C VAL A 34 -21.83 6.38 3.93
N GLU A 35 -22.12 5.91 2.72
CA GLU A 35 -22.65 4.56 2.50
C GLU A 35 -21.60 3.51 2.89
N HIS A 36 -21.99 2.46 3.63
CA HIS A 36 -21.10 1.35 3.98
C HIS A 36 -21.51 0.07 3.25
N ARG A 37 -20.58 -0.56 2.51
CA ARG A 37 -20.78 -1.85 1.86
C ARG A 37 -19.80 -2.89 2.38
N ALA A 38 -20.33 -4.02 2.84
CA ALA A 38 -19.53 -5.13 3.40
C ALA A 38 -19.85 -6.50 2.75
N HIS A 39 -20.39 -6.50 1.52
CA HIS A 39 -20.67 -7.74 0.79
C HIS A 39 -19.38 -8.51 0.46
N LYS A 40 -19.52 -9.83 0.30
CA LYS A 40 -18.39 -10.74 0.04
C LYS A 40 -17.64 -10.28 -1.22
N GLY A 41 -16.32 -10.13 -1.10
CA GLY A 41 -15.43 -9.81 -2.22
C GLY A 41 -15.26 -8.32 -2.53
N LEU A 42 -16.04 -7.41 -1.93
CA LEU A 42 -15.87 -5.97 -2.18
C LEU A 42 -14.54 -5.44 -1.63
N ASN A 43 -14.06 -5.99 -0.51
CA ASN A 43 -12.79 -5.62 0.10
C ASN A 43 -11.57 -6.28 -0.57
N ASN A 44 -11.74 -7.08 -1.63
CA ASN A 44 -10.65 -7.80 -2.30
C ASN A 44 -9.51 -6.88 -2.74
N ARG A 45 -9.82 -5.66 -3.20
CA ARG A 45 -8.78 -4.68 -3.58
C ARG A 45 -7.89 -4.32 -2.39
N ALA A 46 -8.50 -4.05 -1.23
CA ALA A 46 -7.78 -3.75 -0.01
C ALA A 46 -6.96 -4.98 0.45
N GLU A 47 -7.56 -6.17 0.46
CA GLU A 47 -6.89 -7.42 0.83
C GLU A 47 -5.69 -7.75 -0.08
N ASN A 48 -5.86 -7.56 -1.39
CA ASN A 48 -4.81 -7.76 -2.39
C ASN A 48 -3.69 -6.73 -2.24
N SER A 49 -4.00 -5.49 -1.86
CA SER A 49 -2.99 -4.46 -1.59
C SER A 49 -2.05 -4.85 -0.45
N HIS A 50 -2.49 -5.71 0.47
CA HIS A 50 -1.67 -6.22 1.57
C HIS A 50 -0.77 -7.41 1.16
N LEU A 51 -0.99 -8.04 0.00
CA LEU A 51 -0.21 -9.22 -0.40
C LEU A 51 1.30 -8.95 -0.50
N PRO A 52 1.80 -7.83 -1.09
CA PRO A 52 3.23 -7.54 -1.13
C PRO A 52 3.84 -7.40 0.26
N LEU A 53 3.13 -6.71 1.17
CA LEU A 53 3.53 -6.57 2.58
C LEU A 53 3.59 -7.93 3.27
N ARG A 54 2.53 -8.73 3.20
CA ARG A 54 2.47 -10.08 3.80
C ARG A 54 3.53 -11.02 3.23
N ARG A 55 3.80 -10.96 1.92
CA ARG A 55 4.87 -11.75 1.28
C ARG A 55 6.24 -11.39 1.83
N ARG A 56 6.54 -10.10 2.00
CA ARG A 56 7.83 -9.66 2.59
C ARG A 56 7.91 -9.92 4.09
N GLU A 57 6.84 -9.73 4.84
CA GLU A 57 6.76 -10.10 6.25
C GLU A 57 7.08 -11.59 6.46
N ARG A 58 6.49 -12.47 5.63
CA ARG A 58 6.76 -13.91 5.66
C ARG A 58 8.19 -14.24 5.23
N ARG A 59 8.68 -13.64 4.13
CA ARG A 59 10.04 -13.89 3.62
C ARG A 59 11.14 -13.39 4.56
N MET A 60 10.87 -12.34 5.34
CA MET A 60 11.81 -11.76 6.29
C MET A 60 11.60 -12.22 7.75
N MET A 61 10.87 -13.32 7.97
CA MET A 61 10.64 -13.94 9.29
C MET A 61 10.23 -12.95 10.40
N ARG A 62 9.11 -12.25 10.20
CA ARG A 62 8.52 -11.26 11.14
C ARG A 62 9.41 -10.02 11.34
N PHE A 63 8.78 -8.85 11.51
CA PHE A 63 9.52 -7.65 11.89
C PHE A 63 9.97 -7.77 13.35
N LYS A 64 11.19 -7.33 13.66
CA LYS A 64 11.75 -7.32 15.03
C LYS A 64 11.03 -6.32 15.94
N SER A 65 10.34 -5.33 15.39
CA SER A 65 9.53 -4.38 16.15
C SER A 65 8.46 -3.67 15.29
N ALA A 66 7.45 -3.10 15.95
CA ALA A 66 6.46 -2.25 15.31
C ALA A 66 7.11 -1.03 14.61
N ARG A 67 8.16 -0.44 15.20
CA ARG A 67 8.90 0.68 14.58
C ARG A 67 9.57 0.28 13.27
N GLN A 68 10.14 -0.93 13.21
CA GLN A 68 10.73 -1.45 11.98
C GLN A 68 9.67 -1.66 10.89
N CYS A 69 8.54 -2.27 11.25
CA CYS A 69 7.40 -2.42 10.35
C CYS A 69 6.93 -1.05 9.82
N GLN A 70 6.80 -0.06 10.70
CA GLN A 70 6.32 1.28 10.33
C GLN A 70 7.26 1.99 9.36
N ARG A 71 8.58 1.93 9.58
CA ARG A 71 9.60 2.46 8.66
C ARG A 71 9.56 1.76 7.30
N PHE A 72 9.29 0.47 7.30
CA PHE A 72 9.17 -0.29 6.07
C PHE A 72 7.90 0.10 5.29
N VAL A 73 6.74 0.09 5.94
CA VAL A 73 5.45 0.41 5.31
C VAL A 73 5.43 1.85 4.77
N SER A 74 6.12 2.80 5.41
CA SER A 74 6.15 4.20 4.97
C SER A 74 6.84 4.39 3.61
N ILE A 75 7.83 3.58 3.26
CA ILE A 75 8.60 3.73 2.01
C ILE A 75 8.28 2.64 0.97
N HIS A 76 7.79 1.47 1.39
CA HIS A 76 7.67 0.31 0.52
C HIS A 76 6.79 0.61 -0.71
N GLY A 77 5.65 1.27 -0.56
CA GLY A 77 4.75 1.55 -1.69
C GLY A 77 5.44 2.27 -2.84
N GLN A 78 6.20 3.33 -2.52
CA GLN A 78 6.95 4.12 -3.51
C GLN A 78 8.04 3.29 -4.19
N ILE A 79 8.79 2.49 -3.42
CA ILE A 79 9.81 1.59 -3.96
C ILE A 79 9.17 0.53 -4.86
N ALA A 80 8.05 -0.07 -4.44
CA ALA A 80 7.37 -1.09 -5.22
C ALA A 80 6.89 -0.56 -6.58
N ASN A 81 6.36 0.66 -6.60
CA ASN A 81 5.91 1.32 -7.82
C ASN A 81 7.05 1.55 -8.80
N LEU A 82 8.22 1.98 -8.33
CA LEU A 82 9.41 2.17 -9.17
C LEU A 82 9.83 0.89 -9.91
N PHE A 83 9.63 -0.27 -9.28
CA PHE A 83 9.94 -1.58 -9.86
C PHE A 83 8.73 -2.30 -10.46
N HIS A 84 7.56 -1.66 -10.51
CA HIS A 84 6.34 -2.24 -11.05
C HIS A 84 6.32 -2.15 -12.59
N LEU A 85 7.22 -2.92 -13.23
CA LEU A 85 7.36 -2.96 -14.67
C LEU A 85 6.40 -4.01 -15.27
N HIS A 86 5.44 -3.57 -16.10
CA HIS A 86 4.52 -4.47 -16.79
C HIS A 86 5.24 -5.25 -17.91
N ARG A 87 5.79 -6.41 -17.57
CA ARG A 87 6.50 -7.30 -18.52
C ARG A 87 5.66 -7.68 -19.74
N LYS A 88 4.33 -7.74 -19.61
CA LYS A 88 3.41 -8.14 -20.69
C LYS A 88 3.36 -7.17 -21.89
N HIS A 89 3.92 -5.97 -21.77
CA HIS A 89 3.96 -4.97 -22.84
C HIS A 89 5.39 -4.58 -23.23
N LEU A 90 6.39 -5.39 -22.84
CA LEU A 90 7.80 -5.06 -23.05
C LEU A 90 8.57 -6.22 -23.62
N THR A 91 9.48 -5.90 -24.55
CA THR A 91 10.52 -6.84 -24.96
C THR A 91 11.44 -7.13 -23.77
N ALA A 92 12.18 -8.24 -23.84
CA ALA A 92 13.16 -8.57 -22.80
C ALA A 92 14.25 -7.50 -22.67
N ALA A 93 14.63 -6.86 -23.78
CA ALA A 93 15.61 -5.77 -23.78
C ALA A 93 15.07 -4.52 -23.06
N ASP A 94 13.86 -4.07 -23.41
CA ASP A 94 13.24 -2.89 -22.79
C ASP A 94 13.00 -3.10 -21.29
N HIS A 95 12.58 -4.31 -20.92
CA HIS A 95 12.39 -4.65 -19.52
C HIS A 95 13.71 -4.60 -18.73
N ARG A 96 14.82 -5.09 -19.30
CA ARG A 96 16.15 -5.00 -18.68
C ARG A 96 16.59 -3.55 -18.53
N GLN A 97 16.43 -2.74 -19.58
CA GLN A 97 16.78 -1.32 -19.56
C GLN A 97 16.00 -0.57 -18.47
N ARG A 98 14.68 -0.67 -18.48
CA ARG A 98 13.83 -0.01 -17.46
C ARG A 98 14.14 -0.47 -16.05
N ARG A 99 14.54 -1.74 -15.89
CA ARG A 99 14.96 -2.25 -14.58
C ARG A 99 16.30 -1.67 -14.15
N ALA A 100 17.25 -1.48 -15.07
CA ALA A 100 18.51 -0.80 -14.79
C ALA A 100 18.27 0.67 -14.41
N ASP A 101 17.41 1.37 -15.15
CA ASP A 101 17.04 2.77 -14.86
C ASP A 101 16.39 2.89 -13.47
N ALA A 102 15.46 2.01 -13.14
CA ALA A 102 14.84 1.94 -11.81
C ALA A 102 15.86 1.72 -10.69
N VAL A 103 16.90 0.91 -10.91
CA VAL A 103 17.99 0.72 -9.94
C VAL A 103 18.82 2.00 -9.78
N ILE A 104 19.12 2.70 -10.87
CA ILE A 104 19.86 3.97 -10.83
C ILE A 104 19.08 5.02 -10.04
N ILE A 105 17.78 5.18 -10.33
CA ILE A 105 16.89 6.09 -9.60
C ILE A 105 16.85 5.73 -8.12
N TRP A 106 16.69 4.45 -7.80
CA TRP A 106 16.68 4.00 -6.41
C TRP A 106 17.98 4.32 -5.66
N ARG A 107 19.14 4.12 -6.30
CA ARG A 107 20.43 4.47 -5.69
C ARG A 107 20.54 5.96 -5.39
N LYS A 108 20.10 6.83 -6.31
CA LYS A 108 20.09 8.28 -6.09
C LYS A 108 19.24 8.67 -4.88
N ILE A 109 18.02 8.12 -4.79
CA ILE A 109 17.10 8.34 -3.66
C ILE A 109 17.70 7.83 -2.34
N ALA A 110 18.31 6.64 -2.36
CA ALA A 110 18.89 6.04 -1.16
C ALA A 110 20.07 6.86 -0.63
N ILE A 111 20.92 7.39 -1.51
CA ILE A 111 22.06 8.25 -1.14
C ILE A 111 21.56 9.59 -0.57
N SER A 112 20.54 10.20 -1.16
CA SER A 112 20.01 11.50 -0.69
C SER A 112 19.32 11.43 0.68
N ILE A 113 18.96 10.24 1.16
CA ILE A 113 18.35 10.03 2.49
C ILE A 113 19.42 9.78 3.57
N ALA A 114 20.65 9.41 3.16
CA ALA A 114 21.76 9.11 4.06
C ALA A 114 22.71 10.30 4.31
N ALA A 115 22.51 11.41 3.59
CA ALA A 115 23.16 12.70 3.81
C ALA A 115 22.32 13.59 4.74
#